data_AF-A0A4R3ZQA8-F1
#
_entry.id   AF-A0A4R3ZQA8-F1
#
_cell.length_a   1.000
_cell.length_b   1.000
_cell.length_c   1.000
_cell.angle_alpha   90.00
_cell.angle_beta   90.00
_cell.angle_gamma   90.00
#
_symmetry.space_group_name_H-M   'P 1'
#
loop_
_entity.id
_entity.type
_entity.pdbx_description
1 polymer ?
#
loop_
_entity_poly.entity_id
_entity_poly.type
_entity_poly.pdbx_seq_one_letter_code
_entity_poly.pdbx_strand_id
1 'polypeptide(L)'
;MSGLASLRSLARRRADPDLAALRVRSCRDLCNWNRTPVERRGEPLFACRGCGSQWVPSEQWTPREADGAIPPAVLELLRSDD
;
A
#
# COMPACT_ATOMS: atom_id res chain seq x y z
N MET A 1 1.39 -43.93 21.96
CA MET A 1 2.10 -43.83 20.66
C MET A 1 1.77 -42.48 20.08
N SER A 2 2.62 -41.50 20.33
CA SER A 2 2.43 -40.11 19.93
C SER A 2 3.05 -39.86 18.56
N GLY A 3 2.35 -39.04 17.77
CA GLY A 3 3.01 -38.16 16.80
C GLY A 3 2.97 -38.62 15.35
N LEU A 4 1.92 -38.24 14.62
CA LEU A 4 1.99 -37.99 13.16
C LEU A 4 1.01 -36.91 12.68
N ALA A 5 0.55 -35.99 13.54
CA ALA A 5 -0.34 -34.89 13.13
C ALA A 5 0.41 -33.58 12.77
N SER A 6 1.73 -33.62 12.57
CA SER A 6 2.56 -32.40 12.52
C SER A 6 2.94 -31.90 11.11
N LEU A 7 2.47 -32.53 10.03
CA LEU A 7 2.94 -32.20 8.67
C LEU A 7 1.91 -31.46 7.78
N ARG A 8 0.72 -31.12 8.30
CA ARG A 8 -0.25 -30.27 7.56
C ARG A 8 -0.15 -28.78 7.89
N SER A 9 0.68 -28.39 8.85
CA SER A 9 0.65 -27.05 9.48
C SER A 9 1.56 -26.00 8.84
N LEU A 10 2.33 -26.36 7.80
CA LEU A 10 3.29 -25.46 7.14
C LEU A 10 2.78 -24.85 5.83
N ALA A 11 1.52 -25.12 5.47
CA ALA A 11 0.85 -24.41 4.39
C ALA A 11 0.47 -22.99 4.85
N ARG A 12 1.42 -22.07 4.76
CA ARG A 12 1.19 -20.63 4.58
C ARG A 12 0.39 -19.95 5.70
N ARG A 13 1.09 -19.56 6.78
CA ARG A 13 0.79 -18.27 7.43
C ARG A 13 1.02 -17.18 6.37
N ARG A 14 0.05 -16.91 5.50
CA ARG A 14 0.05 -15.67 4.72
C ARG A 14 0.00 -14.57 5.77
N ALA A 15 1.05 -13.76 5.84
CA ALA A 15 0.98 -12.53 6.60
C ALA A 15 -0.25 -11.79 6.11
N ASP A 16 -1.09 -11.38 7.06
CA ASP A 16 -2.25 -10.58 6.75
C ASP A 16 -1.77 -9.30 6.01
N PRO A 17 -2.25 -9.05 4.77
CA PRO A 17 -1.75 -7.94 3.95
C PRO A 17 -2.08 -6.56 4.53
N ASP A 18 -3.04 -6.52 5.45
CA ASP A 18 -3.48 -5.35 6.18
C ASP A 18 -2.53 -4.97 7.32
N LEU A 19 -1.88 -5.98 7.90
CA LEU A 19 -0.86 -5.84 8.94
C LEU A 19 0.56 -5.65 8.38
N ALA A 20 0.80 -5.95 7.10
CA ALA A 20 2.11 -5.72 6.48
C ALA A 20 2.50 -4.23 6.53
N ALA A 21 3.79 -3.88 6.53
CA ALA A 21 4.19 -2.47 6.40
C ALA A 21 3.88 -1.94 4.98
N LEU A 22 3.59 -0.64 4.83
CA LEU A 22 3.57 -0.02 3.50
C LEU A 22 4.99 0.08 2.96
N ARG A 23 5.15 -0.11 1.65
CA ARG A 23 6.45 0.10 1.01
C ARG A 23 6.67 1.59 0.82
N VAL A 24 7.73 2.14 1.39
CA VAL A 24 8.15 3.54 1.17
C VAL A 24 9.56 3.54 0.63
N ARG A 25 9.76 4.13 -0.54
CA ARG A 25 11.05 4.25 -1.23
C ARG A 25 11.25 5.70 -1.66
N SER A 26 12.52 6.13 -1.66
CA SER A 26 12.91 7.46 -2.10
C SER A 26 12.45 7.75 -3.53
N CYS A 27 12.10 9.01 -3.79
CA CYS A 27 11.79 9.45 -5.15
C CYS A 27 13.01 9.23 -6.06
N ARG A 28 12.75 8.83 -7.31
CA ARG A 28 13.77 8.63 -8.35
C ARG A 28 13.40 9.37 -9.64
N ASP A 29 12.56 10.41 -9.53
CA ASP A 29 11.99 11.16 -10.65
C ASP A 29 11.20 10.29 -11.65
N LEU A 30 10.63 9.19 -11.13
CA LEU A 30 9.80 8.24 -11.87
C LEU A 30 8.40 8.10 -11.25
N CYS A 31 8.04 8.93 -10.26
CA CYS A 31 6.79 8.77 -9.54
C CYS A 31 5.58 8.95 -10.46
N ASN A 32 4.69 7.95 -10.40
CA ASN A 32 3.43 7.89 -11.14
C ASN A 32 2.42 7.15 -10.26
N TRP A 33 1.65 7.90 -9.46
CA TRP A 33 0.77 7.35 -8.44
C TRP A 33 -0.58 6.94 -9.01
N ASN A 34 -1.01 5.73 -8.66
CA ASN A 34 -2.26 5.17 -9.14
C ASN A 34 -3.04 4.55 -7.99
N ARG A 35 -4.36 4.73 -7.99
CA ARG A 35 -5.25 3.97 -7.11
C ARG A 35 -5.21 2.50 -7.51
N THR A 36 -5.08 1.63 -6.51
CA THR A 36 -5.14 0.18 -6.72
C THR A 36 -6.57 -0.31 -6.51
N PRO A 37 -6.95 -1.50 -7.04
CA PRO A 37 -8.26 -2.09 -6.76
C PRO A 37 -8.36 -2.70 -5.35
N VAL A 38 -7.32 -2.56 -4.53
CA VAL A 38 -7.24 -3.14 -3.19
C VAL A 38 -7.40 -2.03 -2.16
N GLU A 39 -8.04 -2.35 -1.06
CA GLU A 39 -8.10 -1.49 0.12
C GLU A 39 -7.22 -2.05 1.22
N ARG A 40 -6.78 -1.17 2.11
CA ARG A 40 -6.00 -1.52 3.30
C ARG A 40 -6.60 -0.79 4.48
N ARG A 41 -7.00 -1.53 5.51
CA ARG A 41 -7.69 -1.04 6.72
C ARG A 41 -9.00 -0.32 6.41
N GLY A 42 -9.65 -0.73 5.31
CA GLY A 42 -10.83 -0.05 4.79
C GLY A 42 -10.53 1.26 4.06
N GLU A 43 -9.25 1.58 3.84
CA GLU A 43 -8.82 2.78 3.13
C GLU A 43 -8.36 2.44 1.69
N PRO A 44 -8.55 3.35 0.73
CA PRO A 44 -8.04 3.15 -0.62
C PRO A 44 -6.51 3.10 -0.63
N LEU A 45 -5.95 2.03 -1.19
CA LEU A 45 -4.51 1.89 -1.35
C LEU A 45 -4.06 2.48 -2.70
N PHE A 46 -3.08 3.37 -2.64
CA PHE A 46 -2.37 3.89 -3.80
C PHE A 46 -1.01 3.20 -3.91
N ALA A 47 -0.57 2.97 -5.15
CA ALA A 47 0.76 2.46 -5.45
C ALA A 47 1.40 3.26 -6.58
N CYS A 48 2.64 3.65 -6.37
CA CYS A 48 3.46 4.29 -7.39
C CYS A 48 3.97 3.24 -8.38
N ARG A 49 3.65 3.41 -9.67
CA ARG A 49 4.11 2.49 -10.73
C ARG A 49 5.61 2.61 -11.02
N GLY A 50 6.23 3.76 -10.73
CA GLY A 50 7.65 3.96 -10.99
C GLY A 50 8.57 3.50 -9.87
N CYS A 51 8.32 3.90 -8.63
CA CYS A 51 9.17 3.51 -7.49
C CYS A 51 8.64 2.33 -6.69
N GLY A 52 7.37 1.94 -6.84
CA GLY A 52 6.75 0.83 -6.11
C GLY A 52 6.35 1.16 -4.66
N SER A 53 6.47 2.43 -4.26
CA SER A 53 5.96 2.92 -2.98
C SER A 53 4.43 2.77 -2.91
N GLN A 54 3.91 2.68 -1.69
CA GLN A 54 2.50 2.55 -1.38
C GLN A 54 2.09 3.63 -0.39
N TRP A 55 0.83 4.02 -0.45
CA TRP A 55 0.28 5.10 0.37
C TRP A 55 -1.21 4.86 0.64
N VAL A 56 -1.66 5.22 1.84
CA VAL A 56 -3.08 5.30 2.22
C VAL A 56 -3.33 6.67 2.85
N PRO A 57 -4.57 7.19 2.87
CA PRO A 57 -4.92 8.49 3.45
C PRO A 57 -4.46 8.73 4.88
N SER A 58 -4.46 7.70 5.73
CA SER A 58 -4.00 7.81 7.11
C SER A 58 -2.49 8.06 7.28
N GLU A 59 -1.68 8.00 6.21
CA GLU A 59 -0.26 8.34 6.27
C GLU A 59 -0.03 9.85 6.41
N GLN A 60 0.95 10.24 7.24
CA GLN A 60 1.26 11.64 7.56
C GLN A 60 2.01 12.42 6.46
N TRP A 61 2.13 11.86 5.26
CA TRP A 61 2.82 12.46 4.12
C TRP A 61 1.93 12.36 2.88
N THR A 62 2.07 13.27 1.92
CA THR A 62 1.27 13.26 0.68
C THR A 62 2.11 12.80 -0.51
N PRO A 63 1.66 11.81 -1.31
CA PRO A 63 2.36 11.39 -2.50
C PRO A 63 2.44 12.52 -3.53
N ARG A 64 3.58 12.58 -4.23
CA ARG A 64 3.84 13.51 -5.32
C ARG A 64 4.28 12.74 -6.57
N GLU A 65 3.86 13.23 -7.72
CA GLU A 65 4.30 12.77 -9.03
C GLU A 65 5.76 13.17 -9.29
N ALA A 66 6.34 12.67 -10.38
CA ALA A 66 7.74 12.95 -10.75
C ALA A 66 8.04 14.46 -10.93
N ASP A 67 7.03 15.25 -11.31
CA ASP A 67 7.14 16.71 -11.45
C ASP A 67 6.90 17.46 -10.13
N GLY A 68 6.63 16.75 -9.03
CA GLY A 68 6.35 17.32 -7.71
C GLY A 68 4.88 17.70 -7.46
N ALA A 69 4.01 17.58 -8.47
CA ALA A 69 2.57 17.81 -8.31
C ALA A 69 1.93 16.71 -7.44
N ILE A 70 0.81 17.04 -6.78
CA ILE A 70 0.00 16.03 -6.08
C ILE A 70 -0.92 15.37 -7.12
N PRO A 71 -1.00 14.02 -7.18
CA PRO A 71 -1.87 13.33 -8.12
C PRO A 71 -3.35 13.77 -7.98
N PRO A 72 -4.10 14.01 -9.07
CA PRO A 72 -5.48 14.45 -9.00
C PRO A 72 -6.38 13.54 -8.14
N ALA A 73 -6.24 12.22 -8.29
CA ALA A 73 -7.01 11.25 -7.51
C ALA A 73 -6.72 11.32 -5.99
N VAL A 74 -5.52 11.75 -5.60
CA VAL A 74 -5.16 11.97 -4.19
C VAL A 74 -5.77 13.29 -3.71
N LEU A 75 -5.73 14.35 -4.52
CA LEU A 75 -6.38 15.63 -4.19
C LEU A 75 -7.90 15.49 -4.01
N GLU A 76 -8.57 14.77 -4.92
CA GLU A 76 -10.01 14.51 -4.84
C GLU A 76 -10.39 13.76 -3.56
N LEU A 77 -9.57 12.77 -3.18
CA LEU A 77 -9.78 11.99 -1.98
C LEU A 77 -9.60 12.84 -0.71
N LEU A 78 -8.51 13.61 -0.62
CA LEU A 78 -8.25 14.47 0.53
C LEU A 78 -9.29 15.57 0.72
N ARG A 79 -9.97 16.00 -0.35
CA ARG A 79 -11.09 16.95 -0.28
C ARG A 79 -12.41 16.33 0.18
N SER A 80 -12.53 15.01 0.08
CA SER A 80 -13.76 14.28 0.42
C SER A 80 -13.76 13.77 1.87
N ASP A 81 -12.61 13.83 2.54
CA ASP A 81 -12.39 13.45 3.94
C ASP A 81 -12.59 14.63 4.92
N ASP A 82 -12.65 15.87 4.40
CA ASP A 82 -13.01 17.10 5.12
C ASP A 82 -14.54 17.27 5.24
#